data_AF-A0AAQ3K0R7-F1
#
_entry.id   AF-A0AAQ3K0R7-F1
#
_cell.length_a   1.000
_cell.length_b   1.000
_cell.length_c   1.000
_cell.angle_alpha   90.00
_cell.angle_beta   90.00
_cell.angle_gamma   90.00
#
_symmetry.space_group_name_H-M   'P 1'
#
loop_
_entity.id
_entity.type
_entity.pdbx_description
1 polymer ?
#
loop_
_entity_poly.entity_id
_entity_poly.type
_entity_poly.pdbx_seq_one_letter_code
_entity_poly.pdbx_strand_id
1 'polypeptide(L)'
;MEVTAAALEEEPAAAAAAAVVVIRVYDEERDREAAEAVERMCEVGPSDGAMSLFTDLLGDPLCRVRHSPPFLMLVAELIRGPQREIVGLIRGCIKTVACGTNRPHRCTTPTAKNHTASSPSPIYAKVAYLLGLRVSPAHRRRGIALKLVQRMEEWFEEKGAEYAYMATEKDNAASLRLFTGRCGYSKFRTPSILVQPVFAHRLPLPPRLAVLHLSPADAEALYRLRFSATEFFPRDIDAVLANPLSLGTFLAVPAGCAAAARWDGAAAFLADPPASWAVASVWNSKEVFRLEVRGAGRWRRALARASRAVDRALPWLRIPSVPDLFRPFGLYLLYGIGGEGPAAAAHVRALCCYAHNMARGDAGCRVVAAEVAACEPLRRGIPHWGCLSCSEDIWCVKRIAEEYSDGALGDWTKAPPSPSIFVDPREF
;
A
#
# COMPACT_ATOMS: atom_id res chain seq x y z
N MET A 1 43.53 -60.90 44.00
CA MET A 1 43.75 -59.98 42.87
C MET A 1 42.54 -60.16 41.95
N GLU A 2 41.46 -59.46 42.30
CA GLU A 2 40.23 -59.42 41.50
C GLU A 2 40.46 -58.51 40.29
N VAL A 3 40.03 -58.96 39.11
CA VAL A 3 39.85 -58.08 37.96
C VAL A 3 38.37 -58.08 37.64
N THR A 4 37.74 -57.00 38.07
CA THR A 4 36.34 -56.66 37.85
C THR A 4 36.10 -56.22 36.41
N ALA A 5 34.91 -56.57 35.94
CA ALA A 5 34.38 -56.26 34.63
C ALA A 5 34.25 -54.75 34.36
N ALA A 6 34.56 -54.34 33.14
CA ALA A 6 34.12 -53.06 32.58
C ALA A 6 33.06 -53.37 31.52
N ALA A 7 31.79 -53.22 31.90
CA ALA A 7 30.69 -53.12 30.95
C ALA A 7 30.79 -51.74 30.28
N LEU A 8 30.87 -51.73 28.96
CA LEU A 8 30.72 -50.54 28.13
C LEU A 8 29.23 -50.18 28.12
N GLU A 9 28.86 -49.11 28.84
CA GLU A 9 27.57 -48.46 28.66
C GLU A 9 27.57 -47.75 27.30
N GLU A 10 26.73 -48.23 26.38
CA GLU A 10 26.34 -47.46 25.20
C GLU A 10 25.45 -46.30 25.65
N GLU A 11 25.90 -45.06 25.43
CA GLU A 11 25.03 -43.88 25.53
C GLU A 11 23.88 -44.00 24.51
N PRO A 12 22.61 -43.78 24.92
CA PRO A 12 21.51 -43.77 23.98
C PRO A 12 21.60 -42.52 23.09
N ALA A 13 21.68 -42.75 21.78
CA ALA A 13 21.53 -41.73 20.75
C ALA A 13 20.30 -40.85 21.04
N ALA A 14 20.52 -39.57 21.31
CA ALA A 14 19.46 -38.60 21.56
C ALA A 14 18.42 -38.64 20.43
N ALA A 15 17.22 -39.12 20.75
CA ALA A 15 16.08 -39.10 19.85
C ALA A 15 15.86 -37.65 19.36
N ALA A 16 16.04 -37.41 18.07
CA ALA A 16 15.85 -36.09 17.48
C ALA A 16 14.42 -35.60 17.77
N ALA A 17 14.29 -34.62 18.68
CA ALA A 17 13.00 -34.09 19.08
C ALA A 17 12.21 -33.60 17.85
N ALA A 18 11.02 -34.16 17.64
CA ALA A 18 10.16 -33.82 16.52
C ALA A 18 9.84 -32.32 16.55
N ALA A 19 10.14 -31.63 15.45
CA ALA A 19 9.92 -30.19 15.35
C ALA A 19 8.49 -29.91 14.85
N VAL A 20 7.71 -29.13 15.60
CA VAL A 20 6.32 -28.80 15.29
C VAL A 20 6.22 -27.30 14.96
N VAL A 21 5.42 -26.95 13.96
CA VAL A 21 5.11 -25.54 13.64
C VAL A 21 3.71 -25.21 14.12
N VAL A 22 3.61 -24.22 15.00
CA VAL A 22 2.35 -23.70 15.56
C VAL A 22 2.09 -22.31 14.98
N ILE A 23 0.88 -22.09 14.45
CA ILE A 23 0.43 -20.75 14.05
C ILE A 23 -0.36 -20.15 15.20
N ARG A 24 0.05 -18.96 15.64
CA ARG A 24 -0.58 -18.26 16.77
C ARG A 24 -0.57 -16.75 16.54
N VAL A 25 -1.37 -16.04 17.34
CA VAL A 25 -1.39 -14.58 17.37
C VAL A 25 -0.02 -14.07 17.85
N TYR A 26 0.42 -12.99 17.22
CA TYR A 26 1.61 -12.24 17.60
C TYR A 26 1.42 -11.62 18.99
N ASP A 27 2.41 -11.80 19.85
CA ASP A 27 2.50 -11.20 21.18
C ASP A 27 3.59 -10.14 21.18
N GLU A 28 3.24 -8.88 21.42
CA GLU A 28 4.17 -7.75 21.29
C GLU A 28 5.36 -7.85 22.26
N GLU A 29 5.10 -8.24 23.51
CA GLU A 29 6.14 -8.32 24.55
C GLU A 29 7.12 -9.45 24.25
N ARG A 30 6.63 -10.61 23.79
CA ARG A 30 7.46 -11.79 23.56
C ARG A 30 8.12 -11.82 22.18
N ASP A 31 7.40 -11.42 21.14
CA ASP A 31 7.75 -11.80 19.77
C ASP A 31 8.39 -10.66 18.96
N ARG A 32 8.40 -9.42 19.45
CA ARG A 32 8.89 -8.23 18.69
C ARG A 32 10.26 -8.44 18.06
N GLU A 33 11.26 -8.80 18.85
CA GLU A 33 12.63 -8.97 18.35
C GLU A 33 12.74 -10.09 17.30
N ALA A 34 12.04 -11.20 17.53
CA ALA A 34 12.03 -12.35 16.62
C ALA A 34 11.27 -12.05 15.32
N ALA A 35 10.16 -11.31 15.38
CA ALA A 35 9.41 -10.84 14.22
C ALA A 35 10.25 -9.91 13.35
N GLU A 36 10.95 -8.94 13.96
CA GLU A 36 11.89 -8.09 13.23
C GLU A 36 13.05 -8.87 12.61
N ALA A 37 13.57 -9.88 13.32
CA ALA A 37 14.62 -10.74 12.77
C ALA A 37 14.12 -11.48 11.52
N VAL A 38 12.89 -12.02 11.54
CA VAL A 38 12.28 -12.65 10.38
C VAL A 38 12.10 -11.68 9.22
N GLU A 39 11.64 -10.45 9.47
CA GLU A 39 11.56 -9.41 8.43
C GLU A 39 12.94 -9.17 7.79
N ARG A 40 13.96 -8.89 8.62
CA ARG A 40 15.33 -8.63 8.14
C ARG A 40 15.90 -9.79 7.33
N MET A 41 15.65 -11.04 7.75
CA MET A 41 16.08 -12.24 7.01
C MET A 41 15.33 -12.45 5.70
N CYS A 42 14.09 -11.96 5.61
CA CYS A 42 13.24 -12.14 4.45
C CYS A 42 13.32 -11.01 3.44
N GLU A 43 14.05 -9.92 3.75
CA GLU A 43 14.34 -8.88 2.78
C GLU A 43 15.11 -9.48 1.61
N VAL A 44 14.48 -9.44 0.43
CA VAL A 44 15.03 -10.03 -0.77
C VAL A 44 15.89 -8.96 -1.45
N GLY A 45 17.20 -9.14 -1.41
CA GLY A 45 18.08 -8.57 -2.42
C GLY A 45 18.43 -9.63 -3.46
N PRO A 46 18.65 -9.25 -4.73
CA PRO A 46 19.18 -10.17 -5.71
C PRO A 46 20.49 -10.77 -5.19
N SER A 47 20.64 -12.09 -5.38
CA SER A 47 21.77 -12.89 -4.87
C SER A 47 23.13 -12.46 -5.44
N ASP A 48 23.14 -11.63 -6.49
CA ASP A 48 24.30 -11.30 -7.31
C ASP A 48 24.85 -9.87 -7.08
N GLY A 49 24.67 -9.31 -5.88
CA GLY A 49 25.20 -7.98 -5.54
C GLY A 49 24.52 -6.80 -6.24
N ALA A 50 23.35 -7.03 -6.85
CA ALA A 50 22.51 -5.98 -7.38
C ALA A 50 21.82 -5.18 -6.26
N MET A 51 21.36 -3.97 -6.58
CA MET A 51 20.76 -3.07 -5.61
C MET A 51 19.44 -3.65 -5.08
N SER A 52 19.18 -3.48 -3.79
CA SER A 52 17.95 -3.93 -3.15
C SER A 52 17.40 -2.88 -2.21
N LEU A 53 16.08 -2.92 -2.03
CA LEU A 53 15.36 -2.06 -1.12
C LEU A 53 15.16 -2.81 0.21
N PHE A 54 15.60 -2.22 1.30
CA PHE A 54 15.39 -2.72 2.66
C PHE A 54 14.38 -1.85 3.38
N THR A 55 13.53 -2.47 4.20
CA THR A 55 12.52 -1.79 5.02
C THR A 55 12.89 -1.93 6.49
N ASP A 56 12.83 -0.80 7.19
CA ASP A 56 12.97 -0.69 8.64
C ASP A 56 11.61 -0.27 9.21
N LEU A 57 10.98 -1.16 9.96
CA LEU A 57 9.66 -0.95 10.57
C LEU A 57 9.72 -0.16 11.88
N LEU A 58 10.86 0.47 12.21
CA LEU A 58 11.03 1.37 13.36
C LEU A 58 10.69 0.72 14.71
N GLY A 59 10.91 -0.59 14.82
CA GLY A 59 10.62 -1.35 16.04
C GLY A 59 9.16 -1.78 16.19
N ASP A 60 8.33 -1.57 15.17
CA ASP A 60 6.90 -1.85 15.19
C ASP A 60 6.50 -2.77 14.04
N PRO A 61 6.46 -4.10 14.26
CA PRO A 61 6.00 -5.05 13.26
C PRO A 61 4.55 -4.81 12.82
N LEU A 62 3.70 -4.10 13.56
CA LEU A 62 2.28 -3.88 13.23
C LEU A 62 2.02 -2.56 12.49
N CYS A 63 3.04 -1.72 12.26
CA CYS A 63 2.89 -0.34 11.79
C CYS A 63 2.05 -0.22 10.50
N ARG A 64 2.16 -1.20 9.60
CA ARG A 64 1.50 -1.22 8.28
C ARG A 64 0.03 -1.70 8.28
N VAL A 65 -0.48 -2.14 9.43
CA VAL A 65 -1.89 -2.58 9.55
C VAL A 65 -2.64 -1.94 10.72
N ARG A 66 -1.93 -1.39 11.72
CA ARG A 66 -2.53 -0.83 12.94
C ARG A 66 -3.49 0.33 12.70
N HIS A 67 -3.34 1.03 11.58
CA HIS A 67 -4.21 2.15 11.22
C HIS A 67 -5.53 1.73 10.55
N SER A 68 -5.71 0.44 10.25
CA SER A 68 -6.88 -0.14 9.58
C SER A 68 -7.60 -1.17 10.47
N PRO A 69 -8.28 -0.77 11.56
CA PRO A 69 -9.00 -1.71 12.41
C PRO A 69 -10.24 -2.30 11.69
N PRO A 70 -10.54 -3.60 11.89
CA PRO A 70 -9.78 -4.57 12.67
C PRO A 70 -8.54 -5.08 11.91
N PHE A 71 -7.46 -5.33 12.65
CA PHE A 71 -6.23 -5.93 12.13
C PHE A 71 -5.73 -7.09 13.01
N LEU A 72 -4.92 -7.97 12.45
CA LEU A 72 -4.29 -9.10 13.12
C LEU A 72 -2.90 -9.36 12.55
N MET A 73 -1.98 -9.83 13.40
CA MET A 73 -0.73 -10.43 12.96
C MET A 73 -0.62 -11.84 13.54
N LEU A 74 -0.26 -12.78 12.68
CA LEU A 74 0.01 -14.16 13.05
C LEU A 74 1.50 -14.45 12.87
N VAL A 75 2.04 -15.29 13.74
CA VAL A 75 3.39 -15.81 13.65
C VAL A 75 3.38 -17.33 13.55
N ALA A 76 4.37 -17.87 12.85
CA ALA A 76 4.68 -19.28 12.82
C ALA A 76 5.83 -19.55 13.79
N GLU A 77 5.53 -20.19 14.90
CA GLU A 77 6.49 -20.60 15.92
C GLU A 77 6.91 -22.05 15.68
N LEU A 78 8.20 -22.27 15.46
CA LEU A 78 8.81 -23.58 15.42
C LEU A 78 9.19 -23.99 16.84
N ILE A 79 8.69 -25.13 17.29
CA ILE A 79 8.97 -25.72 18.60
C ILE A 79 9.80 -26.97 18.40
N ARG A 80 10.99 -27.02 19.00
CA ARG A 80 11.88 -28.19 19.01
C ARG A 80 12.39 -28.43 20.43
N GLY A 81 11.73 -29.34 21.15
CA GLY A 81 11.97 -29.52 22.59
C GLY A 81 11.71 -28.20 23.35
N PRO A 82 12.66 -27.68 24.15
CA PRO A 82 12.50 -26.41 24.85
C PRO A 82 12.71 -25.17 23.94
N GLN A 83 13.27 -25.35 22.74
CA GLN A 83 13.58 -24.25 21.84
C GLN A 83 12.33 -23.78 21.09
N ARG A 84 12.14 -22.46 21.04
CA ARG A 84 11.06 -21.78 20.31
C ARG A 84 11.66 -20.71 19.42
N GLU A 85 11.25 -20.70 18.16
CA GLU A 85 11.76 -19.76 17.16
C GLU A 85 10.60 -19.25 16.30
N ILE A 86 10.49 -17.94 16.09
CA ILE A 86 9.59 -17.40 15.07
C ILE A 86 10.26 -17.57 13.70
N VAL A 87 9.62 -18.33 12.82
CA VAL A 87 10.16 -18.67 11.49
C VAL A 87 9.34 -18.10 10.34
N GLY A 88 8.20 -17.47 10.63
CA GLY A 88 7.35 -16.81 9.66
C GLY A 88 6.30 -15.94 10.32
N LEU A 89 5.70 -15.06 9.52
CA LEU A 89 4.67 -14.14 9.97
C LEU A 89 3.78 -13.70 8.80
N ILE A 90 2.59 -13.22 9.11
CA ILE A 90 1.65 -12.61 8.16
C ILE A 90 0.80 -11.57 8.89
N ARG A 91 0.39 -10.52 8.20
CA ARG A 91 -0.50 -9.49 8.72
C ARG A 91 -1.78 -9.45 7.90
N GLY A 92 -2.86 -9.05 8.55
CA GLY A 92 -4.16 -8.86 7.95
C GLY A 92 -4.84 -7.62 8.50
N CYS A 93 -5.57 -6.89 7.66
CA CYS A 93 -6.52 -5.88 8.09
C CYS A 93 -7.81 -5.99 7.27
N ILE A 94 -8.89 -5.40 7.75
CA ILE A 94 -10.20 -5.47 7.09
C ILE A 94 -10.80 -4.07 7.00
N LYS A 95 -11.31 -3.73 5.82
CA LYS A 95 -11.97 -2.46 5.54
C LYS A 95 -13.25 -2.69 4.75
N THR A 96 -14.16 -1.72 4.79
CA THR A 96 -15.33 -1.72 3.91
C THR A 96 -15.08 -0.75 2.78
N VAL A 97 -15.14 -1.24 1.53
CA VAL A 97 -14.79 -0.44 0.36
C VAL A 97 -15.87 -0.49 -0.71
N ALA A 98 -15.91 0.54 -1.55
CA ALA A 98 -16.75 0.53 -2.74
C ALA A 98 -16.20 -0.45 -3.79
N CYS A 99 -17.10 -1.22 -4.39
CA CYS A 99 -16.79 -2.20 -5.45
C CYS A 99 -17.37 -1.80 -6.82
N GLY A 100 -17.97 -0.61 -6.91
CA GLY A 100 -18.64 -0.09 -8.10
C GLY A 100 -20.02 0.46 -7.80
N THR A 101 -20.91 0.47 -8.79
CA THR A 101 -22.28 1.00 -8.69
C THR A 101 -23.31 -0.03 -9.08
N ASN A 102 -24.47 0.00 -8.40
CA ASN A 102 -25.66 -0.69 -8.88
C ASN A 102 -26.15 0.04 -10.14
N ARG A 103 -25.97 -0.55 -11.32
CA ARG A 103 -26.80 -0.19 -12.47
C ARG A 103 -28.11 -0.96 -12.32
N PRO A 104 -29.29 -0.31 -12.32
CA PRO A 104 -30.53 -1.06 -12.46
C PRO A 104 -30.41 -1.89 -13.75
N HIS A 105 -30.60 -3.20 -13.64
CA HIS A 105 -30.60 -4.11 -14.78
C HIS A 105 -31.43 -3.47 -15.90
N ARG A 106 -30.84 -3.37 -17.10
CA ARG A 106 -31.58 -2.99 -18.31
C ARG A 106 -32.61 -4.10 -18.56
N CYS A 107 -33.77 -4.00 -17.95
CA CYS A 107 -34.95 -4.74 -18.37
C CYS A 107 -35.23 -4.30 -19.81
N THR A 108 -34.95 -5.20 -20.75
CA THR A 108 -35.43 -5.10 -22.13
C THR A 108 -36.92 -5.39 -22.16
N THR A 109 -37.71 -4.47 -21.62
CA THR A 109 -39.17 -4.41 -21.84
C THR A 109 -39.56 -2.96 -22.06
N PRO A 110 -40.01 -2.58 -23.27
CA PRO A 110 -40.27 -1.19 -23.63
C PRO A 110 -41.68 -0.79 -23.16
N THR A 111 -41.98 -0.84 -21.86
CA THR A 111 -43.28 -0.38 -21.34
C THR A 111 -43.18 0.05 -19.87
N ALA A 112 -42.82 1.31 -19.63
CA ALA A 112 -43.38 2.17 -18.56
C ALA A 112 -42.57 3.47 -18.49
N LYS A 113 -43.18 4.58 -18.91
CA LYS A 113 -42.72 5.93 -18.60
C LYS A 113 -43.06 6.21 -17.12
N ASN A 114 -42.15 6.89 -16.42
CA ASN A 114 -42.23 7.40 -15.05
C ASN A 114 -41.67 6.49 -13.95
N HIS A 115 -40.34 6.48 -13.81
CA HIS A 115 -39.70 6.42 -12.49
C HIS A 115 -38.45 7.30 -12.52
N THR A 116 -38.33 8.19 -11.53
CA THR A 116 -37.13 8.98 -11.24
C THR A 116 -35.91 8.07 -11.27
N ALA A 117 -34.99 8.29 -12.19
CA ALA A 117 -33.74 7.54 -12.24
C ALA A 117 -33.00 7.73 -10.91
N SER A 118 -33.03 6.71 -10.04
CA SER A 118 -32.28 6.73 -8.79
C SER A 118 -30.80 6.85 -9.14
N SER A 119 -30.14 7.90 -8.63
CA SER A 119 -28.70 8.06 -8.76
C SER A 119 -27.99 6.77 -8.37
N PRO A 120 -26.96 6.32 -9.14
CA PRO A 120 -26.29 5.05 -8.88
C PRO A 120 -25.69 5.07 -7.47
N SER A 121 -26.20 4.20 -6.59
CA SER A 121 -25.67 4.03 -5.25
C SER A 121 -24.42 3.14 -5.29
N PRO A 122 -23.34 3.50 -4.58
CA PRO A 122 -22.17 2.65 -4.49
C PRO A 122 -22.50 1.33 -3.78
N ILE A 123 -21.97 0.24 -4.32
CA ILE A 123 -22.01 -1.08 -3.68
C ILE A 123 -20.77 -1.20 -2.82
N TYR A 124 -20.93 -1.68 -1.60
CA TYR A 124 -19.80 -1.90 -0.70
C TYR A 124 -19.65 -3.38 -0.38
N ALA A 125 -18.40 -3.81 -0.20
CA ALA A 125 -18.07 -5.10 0.37
C ALA A 125 -17.06 -4.93 1.50
N LYS A 126 -17.10 -5.85 2.46
CA LYS A 126 -16.06 -5.98 3.48
C LYS A 126 -14.90 -6.78 2.91
N VAL A 127 -13.73 -6.15 2.81
CA VAL A 127 -12.57 -6.68 2.11
C VAL A 127 -11.38 -6.75 3.07
N ALA A 128 -10.77 -7.92 3.14
CA ALA A 128 -9.57 -8.22 3.90
C ALA A 128 -8.31 -8.03 3.04
N TYR A 129 -7.27 -7.42 3.60
CA TYR A 129 -5.97 -7.28 2.95
C TYR A 129 -4.93 -8.15 3.65
N LEU A 130 -4.28 -9.04 2.91
CA LEU A 130 -3.13 -9.82 3.36
C LEU A 130 -1.84 -9.07 3.05
N LEU A 131 -1.05 -8.80 4.09
CA LEU A 131 0.17 -8.01 3.99
C LEU A 131 1.36 -8.70 4.64
N GLY A 132 2.54 -8.52 4.01
CA GLY A 132 3.82 -8.83 4.65
C GLY A 132 3.98 -10.31 5.03
N LEU A 133 3.52 -11.24 4.18
CA LEU A 133 3.78 -12.66 4.38
C LEU A 133 5.28 -12.95 4.25
N ARG A 134 5.91 -13.36 5.34
CA ARG A 134 7.33 -13.70 5.41
C ARG A 134 7.53 -15.10 5.97
N VAL A 135 8.48 -15.84 5.40
CA VAL A 135 8.97 -17.11 5.93
C VAL A 135 10.49 -17.14 5.77
N SER A 136 11.17 -17.39 6.90
CA SER A 136 12.62 -17.53 6.99
C SER A 136 13.14 -18.41 5.85
N PRO A 137 14.19 -18.01 5.11
CA PRO A 137 14.71 -18.77 3.97
C PRO A 137 14.96 -20.25 4.27
N ALA A 138 15.53 -20.58 5.44
CA ALA A 138 15.82 -21.95 5.89
C ALA A 138 14.55 -22.80 6.13
N HIS A 139 13.39 -22.15 6.24
CA HIS A 139 12.11 -22.76 6.57
C HIS A 139 11.10 -22.73 5.41
N ARG A 140 11.50 -22.21 4.24
CA ARG A 140 10.66 -22.19 3.04
C ARG A 140 10.38 -23.61 2.53
N ARG A 141 9.33 -23.74 1.71
CA ARG A 141 8.90 -25.01 1.09
C ARG A 141 8.45 -26.11 2.08
N ARG A 142 8.22 -25.77 3.35
CA ARG A 142 7.69 -26.66 4.40
C ARG A 142 6.20 -26.45 4.69
N GLY A 143 5.47 -25.76 3.80
CA GLY A 143 4.04 -25.48 3.95
C GLY A 143 3.67 -24.38 4.96
N ILE A 144 4.64 -23.73 5.61
CA ILE A 144 4.42 -22.71 6.65
C ILE A 144 3.60 -21.52 6.12
N ALA A 145 3.97 -21.00 4.94
CA ALA A 145 3.27 -19.88 4.32
C ALA A 145 1.80 -20.19 4.03
N LEU A 146 1.51 -21.41 3.57
CA LEU A 146 0.14 -21.86 3.33
C LEU A 146 -0.68 -21.90 4.63
N LYS A 147 -0.10 -22.45 5.71
CA LYS A 147 -0.75 -22.49 7.02
C LYS A 147 -1.03 -21.09 7.58
N LEU A 148 -0.09 -20.15 7.42
CA LEU A 148 -0.26 -18.76 7.82
C LEU A 148 -1.42 -18.09 7.06
N VAL A 149 -1.50 -18.28 5.74
CA VAL A 149 -2.60 -17.73 4.93
C VAL A 149 -3.93 -18.36 5.34
N GLN A 150 -4.02 -19.69 5.45
CA GLN A 150 -5.25 -20.38 5.84
C GLN A 150 -5.78 -19.90 7.19
N ARG A 151 -4.92 -19.80 8.22
CA ARG A 151 -5.35 -19.30 9.54
C ARG A 151 -5.76 -17.82 9.50
N MET A 152 -5.15 -17.01 8.64
CA MET A 152 -5.58 -15.62 8.47
C MET A 152 -6.92 -15.53 7.73
N GLU A 153 -7.18 -16.41 6.77
CA GLU A 153 -8.48 -16.53 6.08
C GLU A 153 -9.59 -16.95 7.04
N GLU A 154 -9.34 -17.93 7.92
CA GLU A 154 -10.26 -18.31 9.01
C GLU A 154 -10.65 -17.07 9.83
N TRP A 155 -9.67 -16.25 10.22
CA TRP A 155 -9.95 -15.00 10.96
C TRP A 155 -10.73 -13.97 10.13
N PHE A 156 -10.47 -13.87 8.81
CA PHE A 156 -11.23 -12.99 7.94
C PHE A 156 -12.70 -13.42 7.82
N GLU A 157 -12.97 -14.73 7.71
CA GLU A 157 -14.31 -15.30 7.73
C GLU A 157 -15.03 -15.00 9.04
N GLU A 158 -14.37 -15.23 10.19
CA GLU A 158 -14.90 -14.89 11.51
C GLU A 158 -15.24 -13.40 11.66
N LYS A 159 -14.50 -12.53 10.97
CA LYS A 159 -14.75 -11.08 10.93
C LYS A 159 -15.72 -10.67 9.82
N GLY A 160 -16.28 -11.61 9.07
CA GLY A 160 -17.28 -11.37 8.02
C GLY A 160 -16.74 -10.68 6.79
N ALA A 161 -15.44 -10.85 6.47
CA ALA A 161 -14.91 -10.38 5.19
C ALA A 161 -15.49 -11.22 4.04
N GLU A 162 -15.96 -10.55 3.00
CA GLU A 162 -16.52 -11.18 1.80
C GLU A 162 -15.41 -11.57 0.81
N TYR A 163 -14.36 -10.76 0.76
CA TYR A 163 -13.21 -10.95 -0.13
C TYR A 163 -11.91 -10.76 0.64
N ALA A 164 -10.84 -11.46 0.23
CA ALA A 164 -9.47 -11.14 0.59
C ALA A 164 -8.66 -10.79 -0.65
N TYR A 165 -7.73 -9.86 -0.51
CA TYR A 165 -6.76 -9.54 -1.54
C TYR A 165 -5.36 -9.41 -0.98
N MET A 166 -4.38 -9.48 -1.89
CA MET A 166 -2.97 -9.33 -1.61
C MET A 166 -2.28 -8.67 -2.81
N ALA A 167 -1.17 -7.98 -2.56
CA ALA A 167 -0.34 -7.39 -3.60
C ALA A 167 1.03 -8.06 -3.65
N THR A 168 1.58 -8.24 -4.84
CA THR A 168 2.94 -8.75 -5.04
C THR A 168 3.53 -8.28 -6.36
N GLU A 169 4.84 -8.09 -6.42
CA GLU A 169 5.54 -7.76 -7.66
C GLU A 169 5.36 -8.87 -8.71
N LYS A 170 5.26 -8.48 -9.99
CA LYS A 170 5.01 -9.40 -11.11
C LYS A 170 6.06 -10.51 -11.26
N ASP A 171 7.29 -10.26 -10.83
CA ASP A 171 8.41 -11.20 -10.91
C ASP A 171 8.54 -12.11 -9.67
N ASN A 172 7.74 -11.88 -8.62
CA ASN A 172 7.70 -12.73 -7.44
C ASN A 172 6.94 -14.04 -7.69
N ALA A 173 7.57 -14.93 -8.47
CA ALA A 173 6.99 -16.21 -8.88
C ALA A 173 6.67 -17.13 -7.68
N ALA A 174 7.36 -16.99 -6.55
CA ALA A 174 7.06 -17.76 -5.35
C ALA A 174 5.72 -17.36 -4.72
N SER A 175 5.50 -16.05 -4.57
CA SER A 175 4.24 -15.48 -4.08
C SER A 175 3.09 -15.82 -5.03
N LEU A 176 3.25 -15.57 -6.33
CA LEU A 176 2.21 -15.85 -7.33
C LEU A 176 1.81 -17.34 -7.33
N ARG A 177 2.77 -18.27 -7.29
CA ARG A 177 2.45 -19.72 -7.24
C ARG A 177 1.73 -20.12 -5.95
N LEU A 178 2.07 -19.52 -4.82
CA LEU A 178 1.38 -19.79 -3.56
C LEU A 178 -0.08 -19.33 -3.66
N PHE A 179 -0.29 -18.04 -3.94
CA PHE A 179 -1.63 -17.46 -3.88
C PHE A 179 -2.54 -17.98 -4.99
N THR A 180 -2.07 -17.98 -6.24
CA THR A 180 -2.91 -18.39 -7.39
C THR A 180 -3.01 -19.90 -7.58
N GLY A 181 -2.01 -20.66 -7.13
CA GLY A 181 -1.98 -22.10 -7.31
C GLY A 181 -2.42 -22.91 -6.09
N ARG A 182 -2.30 -22.36 -4.87
CA ARG A 182 -2.53 -23.13 -3.62
C ARG A 182 -3.56 -22.52 -2.69
N CYS A 183 -3.73 -21.19 -2.70
CA CYS A 183 -4.68 -20.52 -1.83
C CYS A 183 -6.01 -20.14 -2.52
N GLY A 184 -6.12 -20.31 -3.85
CA GLY A 184 -7.35 -20.06 -4.60
C GLY A 184 -7.58 -18.58 -4.98
N TYR A 185 -6.52 -17.76 -5.00
CA TYR A 185 -6.63 -16.37 -5.45
C TYR A 185 -6.58 -16.30 -6.98
N SER A 186 -7.26 -15.32 -7.54
CA SER A 186 -7.19 -14.98 -8.96
C SER A 186 -6.50 -13.63 -9.14
N LYS A 187 -5.84 -13.41 -10.27
CA LYS A 187 -5.29 -12.08 -10.61
C LYS A 187 -6.45 -11.11 -10.79
N PHE A 188 -6.34 -9.91 -10.21
CA PHE A 188 -7.45 -8.98 -10.12
C PHE A 188 -7.14 -7.62 -10.75
N ARG A 189 -6.15 -6.91 -10.24
CA ARG A 189 -5.73 -5.57 -10.70
C ARG A 189 -4.22 -5.51 -10.85
N THR A 190 -3.74 -4.54 -11.62
CA THR A 190 -2.31 -4.33 -11.83
C THR A 190 -1.91 -2.86 -11.67
N PRO A 191 -1.94 -2.30 -10.46
CA PRO A 191 -1.52 -0.92 -10.25
C PRO A 191 -0.01 -0.74 -10.47
N SER A 192 0.39 0.53 -10.58
CA SER A 192 1.78 0.96 -10.71
C SER A 192 2.14 1.87 -9.54
N ILE A 193 3.27 1.59 -8.89
CA ILE A 193 3.86 2.48 -7.89
C ILE A 193 4.81 3.44 -8.60
N LEU A 194 4.48 4.73 -8.58
CA LEU A 194 5.21 5.82 -9.22
C LEU A 194 6.00 6.59 -8.18
N VAL A 195 7.31 6.66 -8.33
CA VAL A 195 8.20 7.26 -7.32
C VAL A 195 8.92 8.48 -7.88
N GLN A 196 8.68 9.64 -7.26
CA GLN A 196 9.37 10.90 -7.50
C GLN A 196 10.45 11.12 -6.44
N PRO A 197 11.73 11.27 -6.81
CA PRO A 197 12.75 11.69 -5.85
C PRO A 197 12.53 13.14 -5.39
N VAL A 198 12.88 13.40 -4.13
CA VAL A 198 12.89 14.75 -3.54
C VAL A 198 14.25 15.40 -3.78
N PHE A 199 14.26 16.44 -4.62
CA PHE A 199 15.44 17.21 -4.99
C PHE A 199 15.82 18.22 -3.90
N ALA A 200 17.07 18.70 -3.96
CA ALA A 200 17.55 19.72 -3.04
C ALA A 200 17.02 21.12 -3.39
N HIS A 201 16.72 21.39 -4.66
CA HIS A 201 16.02 22.61 -5.08
C HIS A 201 14.50 22.50 -4.89
N ARG A 202 13.83 23.66 -4.86
CA ARG A 202 12.37 23.76 -4.81
C ARG A 202 11.78 23.68 -6.21
N LEU A 203 10.71 22.91 -6.38
CA LEU A 203 9.96 22.88 -7.63
C LEU A 203 8.99 24.07 -7.73
N PRO A 204 9.00 24.84 -8.83
CA PRO A 204 8.09 25.96 -9.00
C PRO A 204 6.65 25.48 -9.21
N LEU A 205 5.70 26.20 -8.64
CA LEU A 205 4.27 26.05 -8.98
C LEU A 205 3.93 27.00 -10.13
N PRO A 206 3.14 26.58 -11.12
CA PRO A 206 2.69 27.47 -12.19
C PRO A 206 1.90 28.66 -11.59
N PRO A 207 2.25 29.93 -11.92
CA PRO A 207 1.58 31.10 -11.34
C PRO A 207 0.08 31.20 -11.65
N ARG A 208 -0.37 30.49 -12.69
CA ARG A 208 -1.77 30.42 -13.11
C ARG A 208 -2.60 29.44 -12.27
N LEU A 209 -1.99 28.73 -11.33
CA LEU A 209 -2.65 27.77 -10.46
C LEU A 209 -2.55 28.22 -9.00
N ALA A 210 -3.63 28.04 -8.26
CA ALA A 210 -3.67 28.13 -6.82
C ALA A 210 -3.78 26.72 -6.23
N VAL A 211 -3.11 26.48 -5.10
CA VAL A 211 -3.25 25.25 -4.31
C VAL A 211 -3.89 25.63 -3.00
N LEU A 212 -5.08 25.10 -2.76
CA LEU A 212 -5.88 25.32 -1.55
C LEU A 212 -5.71 24.12 -0.62
N HIS A 213 -5.50 24.37 0.67
CA HIS A 213 -5.55 23.33 1.69
C HIS A 213 -6.99 23.22 2.20
N LEU A 214 -7.60 22.05 2.04
CA LEU A 214 -8.97 21.80 2.45
C LEU A 214 -9.04 21.40 3.92
N SER A 215 -10.11 21.81 4.61
CA SER A 215 -10.44 21.26 5.92
C SER A 215 -10.74 19.75 5.80
N PRO A 216 -10.56 18.95 6.87
CA PRO A 216 -10.93 17.53 6.84
C PRO A 216 -12.40 17.29 6.42
N ALA A 217 -13.31 18.14 6.88
CA ALA A 217 -14.74 18.05 6.52
C ALA A 217 -14.99 18.34 5.03
N ASP A 218 -14.33 19.36 4.47
CA ASP A 218 -14.44 19.65 3.02
C ASP A 218 -13.79 18.56 2.17
N ALA A 219 -12.63 18.04 2.61
CA ALA A 219 -11.96 16.93 1.94
C ALA A 219 -12.84 15.68 1.91
N GLU A 220 -13.50 15.36 3.03
CA GLU A 220 -14.43 14.23 3.12
C GLU A 220 -15.60 14.41 2.16
N ALA A 221 -16.27 15.57 2.21
CA ALA A 221 -17.40 15.87 1.34
C ALA A 221 -17.01 15.77 -0.14
N LEU A 222 -15.87 16.35 -0.53
CA LEU A 222 -15.35 16.28 -1.88
C LEU A 222 -15.05 14.82 -2.29
N TYR A 223 -14.39 14.04 -1.42
CA TYR A 223 -14.02 12.66 -1.71
C TYR A 223 -15.23 11.75 -1.83
N ARG A 224 -16.24 11.89 -0.95
CA ARG A 224 -17.49 11.11 -1.07
C ARG A 224 -18.23 11.44 -2.36
N LEU A 225 -18.32 12.71 -2.74
CA LEU A 225 -18.97 13.10 -4.00
C LEU A 225 -18.20 12.60 -5.23
N ARG A 226 -16.86 12.68 -5.20
CA ARG A 226 -16.02 12.37 -6.37
C ARG A 226 -15.70 10.88 -6.55
N PHE A 227 -15.53 10.16 -5.44
CA PHE A 227 -14.98 8.79 -5.43
C PHE A 227 -15.93 7.74 -4.86
N SER A 228 -17.16 8.08 -4.46
CA SER A 228 -18.10 7.11 -3.87
C SER A 228 -18.22 5.79 -4.65
N ALA A 229 -18.18 5.87 -5.98
CA ALA A 229 -18.27 4.73 -6.89
C ALA A 229 -16.91 4.14 -7.32
N THR A 230 -15.79 4.75 -6.92
CA THR A 230 -14.45 4.31 -7.29
C THR A 230 -14.10 3.04 -6.55
N GLU A 231 -13.59 2.05 -7.26
CA GLU A 231 -13.19 0.79 -6.66
C GLU A 231 -12.14 0.99 -5.54
N PHE A 232 -12.29 0.27 -4.44
CA PHE A 232 -11.50 0.37 -3.21
C PHE A 232 -11.68 1.67 -2.40
N PHE A 233 -12.59 2.58 -2.77
CA PHE A 233 -12.86 3.77 -1.97
C PHE A 233 -13.36 3.40 -0.56
N PRO A 234 -12.66 3.79 0.53
CA PRO A 234 -13.02 3.39 1.88
C PRO A 234 -14.32 4.07 2.31
N ARG A 235 -15.22 3.29 2.89
CA ARG A 235 -16.48 3.81 3.46
C ARG A 235 -16.20 4.81 4.59
N ASP A 236 -15.13 4.58 5.36
CA ASP A 236 -14.65 5.37 6.49
C ASP A 236 -13.57 6.39 6.08
N ILE A 237 -13.71 7.03 4.91
CA ILE A 237 -12.72 8.00 4.42
C ILE A 237 -12.43 9.15 5.42
N ASP A 238 -13.40 9.49 6.26
CA ASP A 238 -13.27 10.44 7.36
C ASP A 238 -12.19 10.03 8.37
N ALA A 239 -12.12 8.75 8.73
CA ALA A 239 -11.09 8.23 9.62
C ALA A 239 -9.69 8.27 8.97
N VAL A 240 -9.60 8.08 7.66
CA VAL A 240 -8.34 8.22 6.91
C VAL A 240 -7.87 9.67 6.94
N LEU A 241 -8.77 10.61 6.64
CA LEU A 241 -8.47 12.03 6.54
C LEU A 241 -8.14 12.65 7.90
N ALA A 242 -8.77 12.17 8.98
CA ALA A 242 -8.54 12.63 10.36
C ALA A 242 -7.30 11.99 11.02
N ASN A 243 -6.70 10.96 10.40
CA ASN A 243 -5.52 10.30 10.96
C ASN A 243 -4.32 11.28 11.03
N PRO A 244 -3.54 11.29 12.14
CA PRO A 244 -2.37 12.15 12.26
C PRO A 244 -1.30 12.01 11.16
N LEU A 245 -1.26 10.86 10.48
CA LEU A 245 -0.37 10.61 9.34
C LEU A 245 -0.88 11.25 8.04
N SER A 246 -2.15 11.66 7.96
CA SER A 246 -2.68 12.45 6.87
C SER A 246 -2.25 13.91 7.04
N LEU A 247 -1.30 14.37 6.22
CA LEU A 247 -0.72 15.72 6.30
C LEU A 247 -1.61 16.81 5.69
N GLY A 248 -2.72 16.41 5.05
CA GLY A 248 -3.69 17.33 4.46
C GLY A 248 -4.16 16.90 3.09
N THR A 249 -5.22 17.57 2.64
CA THR A 249 -5.82 17.40 1.31
C THR A 249 -5.72 18.72 0.55
N PHE A 250 -5.17 18.66 -0.65
CA PHE A 250 -4.83 19.83 -1.43
C PHE A 250 -5.59 19.84 -2.75
N LEU A 251 -6.23 20.96 -3.05
CA LEU A 251 -7.00 21.19 -4.26
C LEU A 251 -6.26 22.19 -5.15
N ALA A 252 -5.91 21.78 -6.37
CA ALA A 252 -5.34 22.64 -7.39
C ALA A 252 -6.43 23.14 -8.33
N VAL A 253 -6.51 24.47 -8.48
CA VAL A 253 -7.48 25.18 -9.33
C VAL A 253 -6.81 26.32 -10.09
N PRO A 254 -7.42 26.86 -11.16
CA PRO A 254 -6.95 28.09 -11.78
C PRO A 254 -6.93 29.26 -10.78
N ALA A 255 -5.83 30.00 -10.72
CA ALA A 255 -5.62 31.06 -9.73
C ALA A 255 -6.66 32.19 -9.80
N GLY A 256 -7.31 32.39 -10.96
CA GLY A 256 -8.33 33.40 -11.16
C GLY A 256 -9.77 32.91 -10.97
N CYS A 257 -10.02 31.66 -10.55
CA CYS A 257 -11.38 31.17 -10.35
C CYS A 257 -11.95 31.59 -8.98
N ALA A 258 -13.28 31.57 -8.84
CA ALA A 258 -13.96 31.96 -7.60
C ALA A 258 -13.43 31.21 -6.36
N ALA A 259 -13.26 29.89 -6.45
CA ALA A 259 -12.74 29.06 -5.37
C ALA A 259 -11.35 29.47 -4.87
N ALA A 260 -10.50 30.04 -5.74
CA ALA A 260 -9.16 30.51 -5.37
C ALA A 260 -9.21 31.82 -4.58
N ALA A 261 -10.21 32.67 -4.85
CA ALA A 261 -10.41 33.93 -4.12
C ALA A 261 -11.11 33.69 -2.78
N ARG A 262 -12.09 32.79 -2.75
CA ARG A 262 -12.86 32.44 -1.56
C ARG A 262 -13.39 31.01 -1.68
N TRP A 263 -13.09 30.20 -0.67
CA TRP A 263 -13.59 28.84 -0.57
C TRP A 263 -14.96 28.82 0.14
N ASP A 264 -16.01 28.46 -0.59
CA ASP A 264 -17.40 28.38 -0.08
C ASP A 264 -17.84 26.94 0.26
N GLY A 265 -16.90 25.99 0.31
CA GLY A 265 -17.14 24.59 0.66
C GLY A 265 -17.20 23.63 -0.54
N ALA A 266 -16.98 22.34 -0.26
CA ALA A 266 -16.86 21.31 -1.29
C ALA A 266 -18.13 21.13 -2.15
N ALA A 267 -19.32 21.23 -1.53
CA ALA A 267 -20.59 21.08 -2.25
C ALA A 267 -20.82 22.22 -3.26
N ALA A 268 -20.51 23.47 -2.87
CA ALA A 268 -20.58 24.62 -3.75
C ALA A 268 -19.55 24.52 -4.89
N PHE A 269 -18.32 24.10 -4.57
CA PHE A 269 -17.28 23.89 -5.56
C PHE A 269 -17.67 22.86 -6.63
N LEU A 270 -18.26 21.72 -6.23
CA LEU A 270 -18.66 20.67 -7.17
C LEU A 270 -19.95 20.99 -7.94
N ALA A 271 -20.75 21.95 -7.47
CA ALA A 271 -21.93 22.43 -8.21
C ALA A 271 -21.54 23.30 -9.41
N ASP A 272 -20.46 24.08 -9.30
CA ASP A 272 -19.93 24.92 -10.38
C ASP A 272 -18.38 24.93 -10.37
N PRO A 273 -17.74 23.79 -10.72
CA PRO A 273 -16.28 23.70 -10.69
C PRO A 273 -15.66 24.44 -11.88
N PRO A 274 -14.41 24.94 -11.76
CA PRO A 274 -13.71 25.48 -12.91
C PRO A 274 -13.47 24.39 -13.96
N ALA A 275 -13.23 24.80 -15.21
CA ALA A 275 -13.08 23.90 -16.36
C ALA A 275 -11.98 22.83 -16.20
N SER A 276 -11.02 23.01 -15.31
CA SER A 276 -10.08 21.97 -14.89
C SER A 276 -9.66 22.16 -13.45
N TRP A 277 -9.51 21.05 -12.73
CA TRP A 277 -9.05 21.03 -11.34
C TRP A 277 -8.47 19.64 -11.01
N ALA A 278 -7.75 19.54 -9.89
CA ALA A 278 -7.33 18.27 -9.33
C ALA A 278 -7.25 18.32 -7.81
N VAL A 279 -7.39 17.17 -7.16
CA VAL A 279 -7.26 16.99 -5.72
C VAL A 279 -6.32 15.83 -5.42
N ALA A 280 -5.58 15.92 -4.32
CA ALA A 280 -4.81 14.81 -3.76
C ALA A 280 -4.53 15.07 -2.28
N SER A 281 -4.39 14.00 -1.51
CA SER A 281 -3.94 14.04 -0.12
C SER A 281 -2.52 13.51 0.02
N VAL A 282 -1.85 13.90 1.10
CA VAL A 282 -0.49 13.47 1.42
C VAL A 282 -0.49 12.67 2.71
N TRP A 283 0.11 11.48 2.70
CA TRP A 283 0.28 10.61 3.85
C TRP A 283 1.75 10.47 4.25
N ASN A 284 2.02 10.49 5.54
CA ASN A 284 3.36 10.48 6.12
C ASN A 284 3.86 9.06 6.43
N SER A 285 4.25 8.29 5.41
CA SER A 285 4.79 6.94 5.61
C SER A 285 6.15 6.92 6.32
N LYS A 286 6.89 8.04 6.38
CA LYS A 286 8.18 8.17 7.08
C LYS A 286 8.08 7.82 8.58
N GLU A 287 6.93 8.09 9.21
CA GLU A 287 6.68 7.77 10.62
C GLU A 287 6.19 6.32 10.83
N VAL A 288 5.95 5.58 9.74
CA VAL A 288 5.51 4.17 9.75
C VAL A 288 6.70 3.24 9.50
N PHE A 289 7.50 3.54 8.48
CA PHE A 289 8.71 2.78 8.14
C PHE A 289 9.73 3.65 7.42
N ARG A 290 10.96 3.15 7.35
CA ARG A 290 12.03 3.71 6.52
C ARG A 290 12.50 2.71 5.49
N LEU A 291 13.01 3.23 4.40
CA LEU A 291 13.60 2.47 3.32
C LEU A 291 15.10 2.73 3.24
N GLU A 292 15.86 1.77 2.71
CA GLU A 292 17.27 1.94 2.42
C GLU A 292 17.65 1.17 1.16
N VAL A 293 18.26 1.84 0.19
CA VAL A 293 18.84 1.18 -0.98
C VAL A 293 20.24 0.67 -0.64
N ARG A 294 20.41 -0.64 -0.57
CA ARG A 294 21.70 -1.31 -0.34
C ARG A 294 22.24 -1.92 -1.63
N GLY A 295 23.48 -2.41 -1.59
CA GLY A 295 24.15 -3.02 -2.75
C GLY A 295 24.75 -2.03 -3.77
N ALA A 296 24.46 -0.72 -3.67
CA ALA A 296 25.04 0.26 -4.59
C ALA A 296 26.56 0.42 -4.41
N GLY A 297 27.33 0.24 -5.50
CA GLY A 297 28.78 0.40 -5.52
C GLY A 297 29.26 1.84 -5.21
N ARG A 298 30.53 1.98 -4.82
CA ARG A 298 31.13 3.26 -4.37
C ARG A 298 30.98 4.39 -5.41
N TRP A 299 31.14 4.07 -6.69
CA TRP A 299 31.01 5.05 -7.78
C TRP A 299 29.59 5.59 -7.92
N ARG A 300 28.55 4.73 -7.82
CA ARG A 300 27.13 5.17 -7.89
C ARG A 300 26.81 6.09 -6.72
N ARG A 301 27.28 5.73 -5.53
CA ARG A 301 27.13 6.56 -4.32
C ARG A 301 27.83 7.91 -4.48
N ALA A 302 29.02 7.94 -5.08
CA ALA A 302 29.78 9.16 -5.34
C ALA A 302 29.07 10.06 -6.38
N LEU A 303 28.60 9.50 -7.49
CA LEU A 303 27.84 10.24 -8.51
C LEU A 303 26.54 10.81 -7.94
N ALA A 304 25.78 10.01 -7.18
CA ALA A 304 24.57 10.48 -6.52
C ALA A 304 24.88 11.64 -5.56
N ARG A 305 25.94 11.53 -4.75
CA ARG A 305 26.40 12.62 -3.88
C ARG A 305 26.79 13.86 -4.68
N ALA A 306 27.52 13.71 -5.77
CA ALA A 306 27.90 14.82 -6.65
C ALA A 306 26.68 15.50 -7.27
N SER A 307 25.70 14.73 -7.76
CA SER A 307 24.44 15.27 -8.30
C SER A 307 23.71 16.14 -7.29
N ARG A 308 23.65 15.72 -6.01
CA ARG A 308 23.07 16.51 -4.92
C ARG A 308 23.87 17.76 -4.60
N ALA A 309 25.20 17.68 -4.65
CA ALA A 309 26.06 18.83 -4.39
C ALA A 309 25.87 19.91 -5.46
N VAL A 310 25.81 19.53 -6.74
CA VAL A 310 25.52 20.42 -7.86
C VAL A 310 24.14 21.05 -7.71
N ASP A 311 23.13 20.27 -7.41
CA ASP A 311 21.75 20.74 -7.19
C ASP A 311 21.67 21.79 -6.06
N ARG A 312 22.37 21.57 -4.94
CA ARG A 312 22.45 22.55 -3.85
C ARG A 312 23.22 23.80 -4.21
N ALA A 313 24.29 23.68 -5.00
CA ALA A 313 25.15 24.81 -5.37
C ALA A 313 24.50 25.69 -6.45
N LEU A 314 23.71 25.09 -7.35
CA LEU A 314 23.12 25.74 -8.51
C LEU A 314 21.59 25.51 -8.58
N PRO A 315 20.81 25.85 -7.53
CA PRO A 315 19.39 25.49 -7.43
C PRO A 315 18.51 26.14 -8.51
N TRP A 316 18.97 27.23 -9.14
CA TRP A 316 18.27 27.89 -10.25
C TRP A 316 18.29 27.07 -11.54
N LEU A 317 19.25 26.15 -11.72
CA LEU A 317 19.31 25.25 -12.87
C LEU A 317 18.27 24.14 -12.80
N ARG A 318 17.74 23.86 -11.60
CA ARG A 318 16.67 22.86 -11.36
C ARG A 318 16.98 21.48 -11.96
N ILE A 319 18.24 21.09 -11.88
CA ILE A 319 18.70 19.80 -12.40
C ILE A 319 18.19 18.71 -11.45
N PRO A 320 17.43 17.71 -11.93
CA PRO A 320 17.02 16.59 -11.10
C PRO A 320 18.23 15.88 -10.49
N SER A 321 18.20 15.64 -9.18
CA SER A 321 19.30 15.02 -8.45
C SER A 321 18.85 13.77 -7.69
N VAL A 322 19.79 12.86 -7.42
CA VAL A 322 19.49 11.61 -6.70
C VAL A 322 19.54 11.90 -5.20
N PRO A 323 18.42 11.87 -4.44
CA PRO A 323 18.46 12.03 -2.99
C PRO A 323 19.31 10.96 -2.31
N ASP A 324 19.62 11.13 -1.03
CA ASP A 324 20.42 10.14 -0.32
C ASP A 324 19.58 8.91 0.04
N LEU A 325 19.45 7.99 -0.92
CA LEU A 325 18.70 6.74 -0.78
C LEU A 325 19.53 5.61 -0.15
N PHE A 326 20.84 5.83 0.09
CA PHE A 326 21.77 4.80 0.61
C PHE A 326 21.92 4.82 2.14
N ARG A 327 21.04 5.57 2.81
CA ARG A 327 20.85 5.62 4.26
C ARG A 327 19.35 5.56 4.51
N PRO A 328 18.89 5.15 5.70
CA PRO A 328 17.47 5.11 6.02
C PRO A 328 16.77 6.43 5.67
N PHE A 329 15.73 6.34 4.83
CA PHE A 329 14.93 7.45 4.35
C PHE A 329 13.45 7.13 4.42
N GLY A 330 12.60 8.15 4.60
CA GLY A 330 11.16 8.00 4.51
C GLY A 330 10.60 8.52 3.21
N LEU A 331 9.29 8.35 3.07
CA LEU A 331 8.52 8.80 1.91
C LEU A 331 7.21 9.43 2.33
N TYR A 332 6.70 10.31 1.47
CA TYR A 332 5.30 10.70 1.48
C TYR A 332 4.55 9.95 0.40
N LEU A 333 3.37 9.44 0.74
CA LEU A 333 2.48 8.78 -0.19
C LEU A 333 1.37 9.76 -0.60
N LEU A 334 1.20 9.98 -1.89
CA LEU A 334 0.04 10.66 -2.45
C LEU A 334 -1.10 9.66 -2.60
N TYR A 335 -2.27 10.01 -2.07
CA TYR A 335 -3.48 9.21 -2.16
C TYR A 335 -4.69 10.09 -2.50
N GLY A 336 -5.83 9.48 -2.85
CA GLY A 336 -7.03 10.21 -3.24
C GLY A 336 -6.83 11.12 -4.47
N ILE A 337 -5.97 10.71 -5.39
CA ILE A 337 -5.66 11.49 -6.61
C ILE A 337 -6.89 11.51 -7.51
N GLY A 338 -7.43 12.69 -7.74
CA GLY A 338 -8.60 12.91 -8.59
C GLY A 338 -8.54 14.24 -9.30
N GLY A 339 -9.50 14.46 -10.20
CA GLY A 339 -9.61 15.69 -10.96
C GLY A 339 -10.49 15.54 -12.18
N GLU A 340 -10.78 16.67 -12.80
CA GLU A 340 -11.63 16.76 -13.99
C GLU A 340 -11.12 17.84 -14.93
N GLY A 341 -11.50 17.71 -16.20
CA GLY A 341 -11.17 18.67 -17.24
C GLY A 341 -9.90 18.37 -18.04
N PRO A 342 -9.70 19.04 -19.19
CA PRO A 342 -8.60 18.80 -20.12
C PRO A 342 -7.21 19.02 -19.50
N ALA A 343 -7.10 19.93 -18.52
CA ALA A 343 -5.84 20.25 -17.84
C ALA A 343 -5.67 19.55 -16.48
N ALA A 344 -6.54 18.59 -16.11
CA ALA A 344 -6.48 17.91 -14.81
C ALA A 344 -5.09 17.31 -14.51
N ALA A 345 -4.44 16.69 -15.50
CA ALA A 345 -3.10 16.14 -15.33
C ALA A 345 -2.03 17.22 -15.01
N ALA A 346 -2.18 18.44 -15.54
CA ALA A 346 -1.30 19.55 -15.18
C ALA A 346 -1.54 20.04 -13.74
N HIS A 347 -2.79 20.00 -13.28
CA HIS A 347 -3.15 20.31 -11.89
C HIS A 347 -2.61 19.23 -10.93
N VAL A 348 -2.71 17.94 -11.29
CA VAL A 348 -2.07 16.83 -10.54
C VAL A 348 -0.56 17.03 -10.46
N ARG A 349 0.09 17.41 -11.57
CA ARG A 349 1.52 17.72 -11.55
C ARG A 349 1.86 18.85 -10.57
N ALA A 350 1.03 19.89 -10.49
CA ALA A 350 1.21 20.96 -9.52
C ALA A 350 1.08 20.46 -8.08
N LEU A 351 0.13 19.56 -7.80
CA LEU A 351 0.00 18.90 -6.49
C LEU A 351 1.21 18.01 -6.16
N CYS A 352 1.75 17.27 -7.12
CA CYS A 352 2.99 16.51 -6.92
C CYS A 352 4.19 17.44 -6.62
N CYS A 353 4.32 18.56 -7.34
CA CYS A 353 5.33 19.58 -7.03
C CYS A 353 5.14 20.18 -5.62
N TYR A 354 3.90 20.39 -5.20
CA TYR A 354 3.56 20.87 -3.87
C TYR A 354 4.00 19.86 -2.79
N ALA A 355 3.59 18.58 -2.93
CA ALA A 355 3.97 17.51 -2.02
C ALA A 355 5.48 17.26 -1.99
N HIS A 356 6.16 17.33 -3.13
CA HIS A 356 7.62 17.33 -3.20
C HIS A 356 8.24 18.43 -2.34
N ASN A 357 7.72 19.66 -2.43
CA ASN A 357 8.24 20.78 -1.66
C ASN A 357 7.95 20.65 -0.16
N MET A 358 6.83 20.03 0.22
CA MET A 358 6.56 19.64 1.62
C MET A 358 7.60 18.63 2.09
N ALA A 359 7.78 17.54 1.34
CA ALA A 359 8.75 16.48 1.64
C ALA A 359 10.20 17.00 1.73
N ARG A 360 10.56 17.97 0.89
CA ARG A 360 11.87 18.64 0.94
C ARG A 360 12.10 19.38 2.25
N GLY A 361 11.04 19.97 2.82
CA GLY A 361 11.08 20.65 4.11
C GLY A 361 11.15 19.69 5.30
N ASP A 362 10.82 18.41 5.10
CA ASP A 362 10.79 17.39 6.14
C ASP A 362 12.09 16.57 6.20
N ALA A 363 12.77 16.63 7.34
CA ALA A 363 14.00 15.91 7.56
C ALA A 363 13.77 14.39 7.48
N GLY A 364 14.50 13.74 6.58
CA GLY A 364 14.45 12.30 6.37
C GLY A 364 13.51 11.85 5.26
N CYS A 365 12.58 12.69 4.78
CA CYS A 365 11.76 12.37 3.61
C CYS A 365 12.58 12.57 2.33
N ARG A 366 12.65 11.55 1.46
CA ARG A 366 13.51 11.55 0.26
C ARG A 366 12.78 11.22 -1.03
N VAL A 367 11.57 10.68 -0.95
CA VAL A 367 10.77 10.39 -2.13
C VAL A 367 9.30 10.71 -1.85
N VAL A 368 8.57 11.05 -2.91
CA VAL A 368 7.11 11.09 -2.93
C VAL A 368 6.65 9.95 -3.83
N ALA A 369 5.75 9.11 -3.35
CA ALA A 369 5.23 7.98 -4.11
C ALA A 369 3.72 8.14 -4.34
N ALA A 370 3.20 7.49 -5.37
CA ALA A 370 1.77 7.30 -5.59
C ALA A 370 1.57 5.90 -6.17
N GLU A 371 0.57 5.16 -5.70
CA GLU A 371 0.12 3.95 -6.37
C GLU A 371 -1.20 4.25 -7.09
N VAL A 372 -1.28 3.89 -8.37
CA VAL A 372 -2.44 4.18 -9.22
C VAL A 372 -2.76 2.98 -10.11
N ALA A 373 -4.01 2.85 -10.53
CA ALA A 373 -4.40 1.84 -11.52
C ALA A 373 -3.56 1.96 -12.80
N ALA A 374 -3.31 0.83 -13.49
CA ALA A 374 -2.55 0.82 -14.75
C ALA A 374 -3.06 1.85 -15.77
N CYS A 375 -4.38 1.96 -15.87
CA CYS A 375 -5.10 2.80 -16.82
C CYS A 375 -5.51 4.18 -16.27
N GLU A 376 -4.98 4.61 -15.12
CA GLU A 376 -5.36 5.88 -14.47
C GLU A 376 -5.14 7.07 -15.42
N PRO A 377 -6.20 7.79 -15.85
CA PRO A 377 -6.07 8.91 -16.77
C PRO A 377 -5.15 10.05 -16.28
N LEU A 378 -5.07 10.23 -14.95
CA LEU A 378 -4.25 11.24 -14.31
C LEU A 378 -2.79 10.83 -14.13
N ARG A 379 -2.43 9.58 -14.41
CA ARG A 379 -1.05 9.05 -14.32
C ARG A 379 -0.04 9.91 -15.09
N ARG A 380 -0.42 10.46 -16.24
CA ARG A 380 0.43 11.36 -17.06
C ARG A 380 0.81 12.67 -16.34
N GLY A 381 0.06 13.03 -15.30
CA GLY A 381 0.32 14.16 -14.42
C GLY A 381 1.33 13.87 -13.32
N ILE A 382 1.61 12.59 -13.02
CA ILE A 382 2.44 12.18 -11.88
C ILE A 382 3.91 12.03 -12.33
N PRO A 383 4.80 12.98 -11.97
CA PRO A 383 6.23 12.86 -12.25
C PRO A 383 6.83 11.69 -11.46
N HIS A 384 7.67 10.90 -12.11
CA HIS A 384 8.34 9.76 -11.46
C HIS A 384 9.61 9.38 -12.23
N TRP A 385 10.48 8.61 -11.58
CA TRP A 385 11.64 7.99 -12.21
C TRP A 385 11.39 6.50 -12.38
N GLY A 386 11.44 6.03 -13.63
CA GLY A 386 11.18 4.61 -13.95
C GLY A 386 12.08 3.64 -13.20
N CYS A 387 13.34 4.00 -12.94
CA CYS A 387 14.28 3.17 -12.19
C CYS A 387 13.97 3.03 -10.69
N LEU A 388 13.07 3.84 -10.15
CA LEU A 388 12.60 3.77 -8.76
C LEU A 388 11.13 3.32 -8.65
N SER A 389 10.44 3.19 -9.79
CA SER A 389 9.01 2.93 -9.85
C SER A 389 8.74 1.45 -10.15
N CYS A 390 7.66 0.90 -9.64
CA CYS A 390 7.16 -0.43 -10.02
C CYS A 390 6.11 -0.27 -11.13
N SER A 391 6.40 -0.80 -12.32
CA SER A 391 5.51 -0.64 -13.47
C SER A 391 4.22 -1.46 -13.34
N GLU A 392 4.26 -2.63 -12.72
CA GLU A 392 3.12 -3.55 -12.60
C GLU A 392 3.25 -4.39 -11.33
N ASP A 393 2.61 -3.94 -10.24
CA ASP A 393 2.25 -4.85 -9.16
C ASP A 393 1.05 -5.69 -9.58
N ILE A 394 0.91 -6.88 -8.99
CA ILE A 394 -0.22 -7.76 -9.21
C ILE A 394 -1.01 -7.83 -7.90
N TRP A 395 -2.21 -7.29 -7.93
CA TRP A 395 -3.20 -7.54 -6.90
C TRP A 395 -3.95 -8.83 -7.25
N CYS A 396 -3.97 -9.77 -6.32
CA CYS A 396 -4.76 -10.99 -6.43
C CYS A 396 -5.91 -10.94 -5.44
N VAL A 397 -7.08 -11.47 -5.80
CA VAL A 397 -8.29 -11.48 -4.98
C VAL A 397 -8.88 -12.88 -4.88
N LYS A 398 -9.50 -13.18 -3.75
CA LYS A 398 -10.26 -14.39 -3.46
C LYS A 398 -11.59 -13.99 -2.81
N ARG A 399 -12.69 -14.61 -3.23
CA ARG A 399 -13.95 -14.58 -2.49
C ARG A 399 -13.84 -15.57 -1.33
N ILE A 400 -14.15 -15.14 -0.11
CA ILE A 400 -14.03 -15.98 1.08
C ILE A 400 -15.41 -16.41 1.61
N ALA A 401 -16.42 -15.53 1.53
CA ALA A 401 -17.76 -15.90 1.98
C ALA A 401 -18.45 -16.88 1.02
N GLU A 402 -18.77 -18.08 1.52
CA GLU A 402 -19.50 -19.14 0.78
C GLU A 402 -21.01 -18.84 0.65
N GLU A 403 -21.62 -18.18 1.65
CA GLU A 403 -23.08 -17.91 1.72
C GLU A 403 -23.51 -16.61 1.02
N TYR A 404 -22.65 -16.01 0.20
CA TYR A 404 -23.00 -14.78 -0.49
C TYR A 404 -23.86 -15.11 -1.71
N SER A 405 -25.16 -14.74 -1.72
CA SER A 405 -25.92 -14.70 -2.97
C SER A 405 -25.29 -13.62 -3.87
N ASP A 406 -25.15 -13.87 -5.18
CA ASP A 406 -24.44 -12.97 -6.09
C ASP A 406 -24.98 -11.53 -6.17
N GLY A 407 -26.08 -11.21 -5.46
CA GLY A 407 -26.51 -9.85 -5.16
C GLY A 407 -26.59 -8.96 -6.40
N ALA A 408 -26.42 -7.65 -6.22
CA ALA A 408 -26.34 -6.72 -7.34
C ALA A 408 -24.90 -6.49 -7.85
N LEU A 409 -23.90 -6.99 -7.13
CA LEU A 409 -22.47 -6.88 -7.47
C LEU A 409 -22.01 -7.98 -8.45
N GLY A 410 -22.66 -9.15 -8.40
CA GLY A 410 -22.11 -10.37 -8.96
C GLY A 410 -20.85 -10.82 -8.24
N ASP A 411 -20.10 -11.72 -8.89
CA ASP A 411 -18.76 -12.10 -8.45
C ASP A 411 -17.76 -10.99 -8.78
N TRP A 412 -17.45 -10.15 -7.79
CA TRP A 412 -16.54 -9.00 -7.95
C TRP A 412 -15.14 -9.44 -8.41
N THR A 413 -14.70 -10.66 -8.11
CA THR A 413 -13.38 -11.17 -8.55
C THR A 413 -13.26 -11.24 -10.07
N LYS A 414 -14.39 -11.31 -10.78
CA LYS A 414 -14.50 -11.34 -12.24
C LYS A 414 -14.81 -9.96 -12.85
N ALA A 415 -14.98 -8.92 -12.02
CA ALA A 415 -15.32 -7.59 -12.51
C ALA A 415 -14.17 -7.02 -13.37
N PRO A 416 -14.49 -6.37 -14.51
CA PRO A 416 -13.49 -5.74 -15.36
C PRO A 416 -12.77 -4.62 -14.60
N PRO A 417 -11.48 -4.36 -14.85
CA PRO A 417 -10.75 -3.28 -14.21
C PRO A 417 -11.40 -1.92 -14.48
N SER A 418 -11.62 -1.14 -13.41
CA SER A 418 -12.00 0.26 -13.54
C SER A 418 -10.81 1.12 -13.99
N PRO A 419 -11.02 2.27 -14.65
CA PRO A 419 -9.93 3.18 -15.02
C PRO A 419 -9.12 3.66 -13.83
N SER A 420 -9.76 3.79 -12.67
CA SER A 420 -9.19 4.29 -11.42
C SER A 420 -9.52 3.34 -10.27
N ILE A 421 -8.62 3.28 -9.30
CA ILE A 421 -8.81 2.64 -7.99
C ILE A 421 -8.40 3.64 -6.91
N PHE A 422 -9.03 3.56 -5.75
CA PHE A 422 -8.58 4.32 -4.58
C PHE A 422 -7.64 3.47 -3.74
N VAL A 423 -6.40 3.92 -3.58
CA VAL A 423 -5.42 3.24 -2.72
C VAL A 423 -5.53 3.82 -1.31
N ASP A 424 -5.80 2.96 -0.34
CA ASP A 424 -5.92 3.35 1.06
C ASP A 424 -4.51 3.57 1.64
N PRO A 425 -4.17 4.79 2.08
CA PRO A 425 -2.81 5.08 2.52
C PRO A 425 -2.41 4.36 3.81
N ARG A 426 -3.37 3.82 4.56
CA ARG A 426 -3.13 3.05 5.79
C ARG A 426 -2.46 1.69 5.54
N GLU A 427 -2.45 1.23 4.28
CA GLU A 427 -1.88 -0.06 3.87
C GLU A 427 -0.40 0.03 3.44
N PHE A 428 0.17 1.25 3.46
CA PHE A 428 1.56 1.51 3.12
C PHE A 428 2.49 1.32 4.30
#